data_AF-A0A160IMH3-F1
#
_entry.id   AF-A0A160IMH3-F1
#
_cell.length_a   1.000
_cell.length_b   1.000
_cell.length_c   1.000
_cell.angle_alpha   90.00
_cell.angle_beta   90.00
_cell.angle_gamma   90.00
#
_symmetry.space_group_name_H-M   'P 1'
#
loop_
_entity.id
_entity.type
_entity.pdbx_description
1 polymer ?
#
loop_
_entity_poly.entity_id
_entity_poly.type
_entity_poly.pdbx_seq_one_letter_code
_entity_poly.pdbx_strand_id
1 'polypeptide(L)'
;MKELPQNKQHAAFLIASGMMEKQDIAMEVGINRGTLWLWEKSPEMIAEVDRLKREMKTQGQNFLMGKVNRTVNEIYNLAMNGESEKVRLDALKYIADQSLGKAVSKMEIALDSPTGNNFNDNDIKQVFDTIEVEE
;
A
#
# COMPACT_ATOMS: atom_id res chain seq x y z
N MET A 1 9.48 -15.47 -24.61
CA MET A 1 8.69 -16.12 -23.53
C MET A 1 7.72 -17.07 -24.22
N LYS A 2 7.64 -18.34 -23.81
CA LYS A 2 6.74 -19.29 -24.48
C LYS A 2 5.32 -18.92 -24.06
N GLU A 3 4.46 -18.58 -25.03
CA GLU A 3 3.07 -18.22 -24.73
C GLU A 3 2.33 -19.44 -24.17
N LEU A 4 1.55 -19.22 -23.10
CA LEU A 4 0.71 -20.26 -22.55
C LEU A 4 -0.39 -20.65 -23.55
N PRO A 5 -0.82 -21.92 -23.60
CA PRO A 5 -2.01 -22.33 -24.33
C PRO A 5 -3.25 -21.49 -23.95
N GLN A 6 -4.18 -21.31 -24.90
CA GLN A 6 -5.34 -20.42 -24.75
C GLN A 6 -6.17 -20.68 -23.48
N ASN A 7 -6.39 -21.95 -23.12
CA ASN A 7 -7.12 -22.32 -21.90
C ASN A 7 -6.38 -21.92 -20.62
N LYS A 8 -5.04 -22.04 -20.60
CA LYS A 8 -4.20 -21.59 -19.49
C LYS A 8 -4.17 -20.08 -19.38
N GLN A 9 -4.14 -19.35 -20.50
CA GLN A 9 -4.25 -17.89 -20.50
C GLN A 9 -5.59 -17.42 -19.95
N HIS A 10 -6.69 -18.08 -20.35
CA HIS A 10 -8.01 -17.77 -19.84
C HIS A 10 -8.12 -18.05 -18.33
N ALA A 11 -7.62 -19.21 -17.88
CA ALA A 11 -7.52 -19.51 -16.45
C ALA A 11 -6.68 -18.46 -15.70
N ALA A 12 -5.55 -18.02 -16.26
CA ALA A 12 -4.71 -16.96 -15.70
C ALA A 12 -5.49 -15.70 -15.41
N PHE A 13 -6.24 -15.25 -16.42
CA PHE A 13 -7.04 -14.04 -16.35
C PHE A 13 -8.10 -14.15 -15.25
N LEU A 14 -8.84 -15.26 -15.22
CA LEU A 14 -9.87 -15.51 -14.21
C LEU A 14 -9.28 -15.53 -12.80
N ILE A 15 -8.15 -16.22 -12.59
CA ILE A 15 -7.43 -16.24 -11.30
C ILE A 15 -6.94 -14.83 -10.92
N ALA A 16 -6.35 -14.09 -11.87
CA ALA A 16 -5.84 -12.75 -11.64
C ALA A 16 -6.95 -11.76 -11.27
N SER A 17 -8.11 -11.89 -11.91
CA SER A 17 -9.28 -11.03 -11.68
C SER A 17 -9.91 -11.23 -10.30
N GLY A 18 -9.81 -12.44 -9.72
CA GLY A 18 -10.41 -12.80 -8.45
C GLY A 18 -11.95 -12.78 -8.43
N MET A 19 -12.60 -12.78 -9.60
CA MET A 19 -14.07 -12.67 -9.71
C MET A 19 -14.82 -14.00 -9.54
N MET A 20 -14.11 -15.12 -9.60
CA MET A 20 -14.70 -16.46 -9.58
C MET A 20 -13.95 -17.38 -8.62
N GLU A 21 -14.68 -18.32 -8.03
CA GLU A 21 -14.10 -19.37 -7.21
C GLU A 21 -13.38 -20.41 -8.09
N LYS A 22 -12.38 -21.08 -7.52
CA LYS A 22 -11.56 -22.06 -8.27
C LYS A 22 -12.36 -23.21 -8.88
N GLN A 23 -13.52 -23.55 -8.31
CA GLN A 23 -14.39 -24.59 -8.86
C GLN A 23 -15.01 -24.14 -10.19
N ASP A 24 -15.50 -22.91 -10.22
CA ASP A 24 -16.17 -22.32 -11.37
C ASP A 24 -15.16 -22.02 -12.48
N ILE A 25 -13.95 -21.56 -12.13
CA ILE A 25 -12.86 -21.36 -13.10
C ILE A 25 -12.53 -22.67 -13.82
N ALA A 26 -12.41 -23.78 -13.09
CA ALA A 26 -12.10 -25.08 -13.68
C ALA A 26 -13.20 -25.53 -14.67
N MET A 27 -14.47 -25.29 -14.32
CA MET A 27 -15.61 -25.58 -15.18
C MET A 27 -15.62 -24.71 -16.44
N GLU A 28 -15.41 -23.41 -16.27
CA GLU A 28 -15.38 -22.42 -17.35
C GLU A 28 -14.30 -22.73 -18.40
N VAL A 29 -13.10 -23.10 -17.95
CA VAL A 29 -11.98 -23.43 -18.85
C VAL A 29 -12.00 -24.89 -19.33
N GLY A 30 -13.00 -25.69 -18.90
CA GLY A 30 -13.21 -27.07 -19.33
C GLY A 30 -12.20 -28.09 -18.79
N ILE A 31 -11.70 -27.90 -17.56
CA ILE A 31 -10.72 -28.81 -16.93
C ILE A 31 -11.19 -29.33 -15.57
N ASN A 32 -10.53 -30.37 -15.07
CA ASN A 32 -10.73 -30.83 -13.71
C ASN A 32 -10.08 -29.85 -12.70
N ARG A 33 -10.69 -29.68 -11.52
CA ARG A 33 -10.15 -28.85 -10.43
C ARG A 33 -8.72 -29.21 -10.02
N GLY A 34 -8.37 -30.50 -10.01
CA GLY A 34 -7.00 -30.95 -9.73
C GLY A 34 -5.99 -30.49 -10.77
N THR A 35 -6.41 -30.39 -12.04
CA THR A 35 -5.59 -29.83 -13.12
C THR A 35 -5.34 -28.35 -12.91
N LEU A 36 -6.37 -27.59 -12.52
CA LEU A 36 -6.23 -26.16 -12.19
C LEU A 36 -5.24 -25.95 -11.03
N TRP A 37 -5.34 -26.77 -9.98
CA TRP A 37 -4.42 -26.71 -8.84
C TRP A 37 -2.95 -26.98 -9.25
N LEU A 38 -2.73 -27.92 -10.16
CA LEU A 38 -1.38 -28.17 -10.69
C LEU A 38 -0.88 -26.98 -11.53
N TRP A 39 -1.76 -26.35 -12.31
CA TRP A 39 -1.41 -25.17 -13.10
C TRP A 39 -1.02 -24.00 -12.20
N GLU A 40 -1.78 -23.70 -11.15
CA GLU A 40 -1.48 -22.62 -10.19
C GLU A 40 -0.09 -22.74 -9.56
N LYS A 41 0.45 -23.95 -9.46
CA LYS A 41 1.79 -24.20 -8.92
C LYS A 41 2.90 -24.14 -9.96
N SER A 42 2.56 -24.10 -11.25
CA SER A 42 3.56 -24.06 -12.31
C SER A 42 4.18 -22.66 -12.42
N PRO A 43 5.52 -22.53 -12.55
CA PRO A 43 6.19 -21.23 -12.61
C PRO A 43 5.68 -20.32 -13.73
N GLU A 44 5.37 -20.91 -14.90
CA GLU A 44 4.81 -20.17 -16.04
C GLU A 44 3.45 -19.54 -15.72
N MET A 45 2.59 -20.27 -15.00
CA MET A 45 1.26 -19.79 -14.64
C MET A 45 1.33 -18.67 -13.59
N ILE A 46 2.18 -18.85 -12.57
CA ILE A 46 2.39 -17.85 -11.52
C ILE A 46 2.89 -16.54 -12.13
N ALA A 47 3.90 -16.63 -13.02
CA ALA A 47 4.46 -15.47 -13.68
C ALA A 47 3.41 -14.70 -14.52
N GLU A 48 2.53 -15.41 -15.23
CA GLU A 48 1.48 -14.79 -16.02
C GLU A 48 0.38 -14.16 -15.16
N VAL A 49 -0.07 -14.84 -14.10
CA VAL A 49 -1.04 -14.27 -13.15
C VAL A 49 -0.49 -13.00 -12.51
N ASP A 50 0.78 -13.00 -12.10
CA ASP A 50 1.43 -11.82 -11.53
C ASP A 50 1.56 -10.69 -12.55
N ARG A 51 1.88 -11.02 -13.81
CA ARG A 51 1.92 -10.04 -14.91
C ARG A 51 0.54 -9.38 -15.09
N LEU A 52 -0.52 -10.19 -15.16
CA LEU A 52 -1.89 -9.71 -15.31
C LEU A 52 -2.34 -8.85 -14.12
N LYS A 53 -2.02 -9.26 -12.88
CA LYS A 53 -2.31 -8.44 -11.68
C LYS A 53 -1.61 -7.09 -11.71
N ARG A 54 -0.35 -7.04 -12.14
CA ARG A 54 0.38 -5.76 -12.31
C ARG A 54 -0.29 -4.90 -13.37
N GLU A 55 -0.66 -5.49 -14.50
CA GLU A 55 -1.33 -4.79 -15.59
C GLU A 55 -2.68 -4.22 -15.15
N MET A 56 -3.53 -5.03 -14.52
CA MET A 56 -4.81 -4.59 -13.96
C MET A 56 -4.63 -3.46 -12.93
N LYS A 57 -3.60 -3.55 -12.07
CA LYS A 57 -3.27 -2.48 -11.12
C LYS A 57 -2.91 -1.19 -11.86
N THR A 58 -2.03 -1.25 -12.85
CA THR A 58 -1.64 -0.08 -13.64
C THR A 58 -2.83 0.51 -14.39
N GLN A 59 -3.69 -0.32 -14.98
CA GLN A 59 -4.92 0.13 -15.64
C GLN A 59 -5.86 0.83 -14.65
N GLY A 60 -6.07 0.26 -13.47
CA GLY A 60 -6.88 0.89 -12.41
C GLY A 60 -6.29 2.22 -11.93
N GLN A 61 -4.97 2.29 -11.76
CA GLN A 61 -4.27 3.53 -11.41
C GLN A 61 -4.44 4.60 -12.49
N ASN A 62 -4.26 4.24 -13.76
CA ASN A 62 -4.44 5.16 -14.88
C ASN A 62 -5.89 5.64 -14.99
N PHE A 63 -6.86 4.75 -14.74
CA PHE A 63 -8.27 5.12 -14.70
C PHE A 63 -8.55 6.16 -13.62
N LEU A 64 -8.06 5.94 -12.39
CA LEU A 64 -8.20 6.90 -11.29
C LEU A 64 -7.45 8.21 -11.58
N MET A 65 -6.24 8.14 -12.14
CA MET A 65 -5.46 9.31 -12.54
C MET A 65 -6.23 10.19 -13.53
N GLY A 66 -6.90 9.57 -14.51
CA GLY A 66 -7.78 10.27 -15.45
C GLY A 66 -8.99 10.98 -14.80
N LYS A 67 -9.30 10.69 -13.53
CA LYS A 67 -10.36 11.35 -12.76
C LYS A 67 -9.85 12.42 -11.80
N VAL A 68 -8.54 12.57 -11.63
CA VAL A 68 -7.94 13.50 -10.64
C VAL A 68 -8.47 14.91 -10.78
N ASN A 69 -8.55 15.46 -12.00
CA ASN A 69 -9.08 16.81 -12.22
C ASN A 69 -10.52 16.96 -11.71
N ARG A 70 -11.38 15.96 -11.95
CA ARG A 70 -12.75 15.97 -11.43
C ARG A 70 -12.74 15.90 -9.91
N THR A 71 -11.94 15.01 -9.32
CA THR A 71 -11.83 14.87 -7.87
C THR A 71 -11.39 16.18 -7.21
N VAL A 72 -10.39 16.86 -7.77
CA VAL A 72 -9.91 18.16 -7.27
C VAL A 72 -11.02 19.22 -7.38
N ASN A 73 -11.75 19.27 -8.49
CA ASN A 73 -12.86 20.21 -8.66
C ASN A 73 -13.99 19.97 -7.65
N GLU A 74 -14.32 18.72 -7.34
CA GLU A 74 -15.33 18.41 -6.33
C GLU A 74 -14.86 18.78 -4.92
N ILE A 75 -13.58 18.58 -4.59
CA ILE A 75 -13.01 19.05 -3.32
C ILE A 75 -13.13 20.57 -3.21
N TYR A 76 -12.80 21.30 -4.29
CA TYR A 76 -12.98 22.74 -4.34
C TYR A 76 -14.45 23.16 -4.17
N ASN A 77 -15.37 22.47 -4.84
CA ASN A 77 -16.80 22.72 -4.71
C ASN A 77 -17.31 22.47 -3.28
N LEU A 78 -16.86 21.40 -2.62
CA LEU A 78 -17.17 21.12 -1.22
C LEU A 78 -16.65 22.23 -0.29
N ALA A 79 -15.46 22.76 -0.55
CA ALA A 79 -14.88 23.85 0.22
C ALA A 79 -15.70 25.15 0.12
N MET A 80 -16.23 25.47 -1.07
CA MET A 80 -16.95 26.72 -1.31
C MET A 80 -18.45 26.63 -1.00
N ASN A 81 -19.08 25.49 -1.32
CA ASN A 81 -20.53 25.36 -1.40
C ASN A 81 -21.11 24.25 -0.50
N GLY A 82 -20.29 23.51 0.25
CA GLY A 82 -20.78 22.45 1.13
C GLY A 82 -21.73 23.00 2.21
N GLU A 83 -22.85 22.32 2.48
CA GLU A 83 -23.84 22.78 3.47
C GLU A 83 -23.28 22.76 4.91
N SER A 84 -22.57 21.69 5.25
CA SER A 84 -21.95 21.51 6.57
C SER A 84 -20.67 22.33 6.71
N GLU A 85 -20.60 23.17 7.74
CA GLU A 85 -19.40 23.96 8.06
C GLU A 85 -18.18 23.06 8.29
N LYS A 86 -18.39 21.88 8.88
CA LYS A 86 -17.32 20.91 9.11
C LYS A 86 -16.75 20.38 7.79
N VAL A 87 -17.62 20.06 6.83
CA VAL A 87 -17.21 19.57 5.50
C VAL A 87 -16.44 20.65 4.75
N ARG A 88 -16.93 21.90 4.78
CA ARG A 88 -16.21 23.03 4.18
C ARG A 88 -14.84 23.23 4.82
N LEU A 89 -14.77 23.22 6.17
CA LEU A 89 -13.53 23.39 6.91
C LEU A 89 -12.51 22.30 6.57
N ASP A 90 -12.93 21.04 6.48
CA ASP A 90 -12.04 19.93 6.14
C ASP A 90 -11.50 20.03 4.71
N ALA A 91 -12.34 20.39 3.74
CA ALA A 91 -11.94 20.59 2.36
C ALA A 91 -11.00 21.81 2.21
N LEU A 92 -11.33 22.94 2.87
CA LEU A 92 -10.47 24.13 2.93
C LEU A 92 -9.11 23.82 3.56
N LYS A 93 -9.11 23.09 4.69
CA LYS A 93 -7.89 22.66 5.36
C LYS A 93 -7.05 21.75 4.47
N TYR A 94 -7.67 20.79 3.78
CA TYR A 94 -6.97 19.93 2.83
C TYR A 94 -6.30 20.77 1.72
N ILE A 95 -7.02 21.72 1.11
CA ILE A 95 -6.46 22.60 0.08
C ILE A 95 -5.30 23.44 0.62
N ALA A 96 -5.45 24.00 1.83
CA ALA A 96 -4.42 24.79 2.48
C ALA A 96 -3.17 23.95 2.78
N ASP A 97 -3.33 22.75 3.35
CA ASP A 97 -2.24 21.82 3.65
C ASP A 97 -1.46 21.42 2.37
N GLN A 98 -2.16 21.23 1.24
CA GLN A 98 -1.51 20.92 -0.05
C GLN A 98 -0.81 22.14 -0.69
N SER A 99 -1.34 23.34 -0.49
CA SER A 99 -0.84 24.57 -1.14
C SER A 99 0.29 25.25 -0.37
N LEU A 100 0.19 25.24 0.97
CA LEU A 100 1.11 25.94 1.88
C LEU A 100 2.05 24.99 2.61
N GLY A 101 1.83 23.68 2.47
CA GLY A 101 2.49 22.65 3.25
C GLY A 101 1.80 22.43 4.59
N LYS A 102 1.89 21.20 5.10
CA LYS A 102 1.33 20.83 6.38
C LYS A 102 2.32 21.14 7.50
N ALA A 103 1.84 21.80 8.55
CA ALA A 103 2.64 21.96 9.77
C ALA A 103 3.04 20.58 10.33
N VAL A 104 4.34 20.38 10.55
CA VAL A 104 4.87 19.12 11.09
C VAL A 104 4.45 19.00 12.55
N SER A 105 3.65 17.98 12.89
CA SER A 105 3.11 17.84 14.24
C SER A 105 4.08 17.17 15.23
N LYS A 106 5.13 16.51 14.74
CA LYS A 106 6.14 15.83 15.56
C LYS A 106 7.42 15.61 14.75
N MET A 107 8.56 16.10 15.24
CA MET A 107 9.87 15.65 14.78
C MET A 107 10.27 14.46 15.65
N GLU A 108 10.42 13.27 15.05
CA GLU A 108 11.13 12.17 15.68
C GLU A 108 12.62 12.36 15.40
N ILE A 109 13.37 12.76 16.42
CA ILE A 109 14.83 12.76 16.36
C ILE A 109 15.25 11.31 16.56
N ALA A 110 15.59 10.62 15.46
CA ALA A 110 16.31 9.36 15.54
C ALA A 110 17.75 9.68 15.98
N LEU A 111 18.00 9.57 17.29
CA LEU A 111 19.37 9.40 17.77
C LEU A 111 19.75 7.96 17.40
N ASP A 112 20.47 7.78 16.29
CA ASP A 112 21.23 6.55 16.06
C ASP A 112 22.31 6.50 17.14
N SER A 113 21.97 5.94 18.31
CA SER A 113 22.96 5.50 19.28
C SER A 113 23.61 4.24 18.70
N PRO A 114 24.90 4.26 18.33
CA PRO A 114 25.60 3.00 18.16
C PRO A 114 25.65 2.33 19.53
N THR A 115 25.40 1.03 19.56
CA THR A 115 25.60 0.12 20.70
C THR A 115 24.51 0.14 21.78
N GLY A 116 23.76 -0.97 21.85
CA GLY A 116 23.04 -1.35 23.05
C GLY A 116 24.03 -1.67 24.16
N ASN A 117 24.36 -0.67 24.97
CA ASN A 117 24.83 -0.88 26.33
C ASN A 117 23.62 -0.82 27.24
N ASN A 118 23.29 -1.95 27.86
CA ASN A 118 22.44 -1.97 29.05
C ASN A 118 23.18 -1.20 30.14
N PHE A 119 22.84 0.08 30.32
CA PHE A 119 23.24 0.80 31.51
C PHE A 119 22.55 0.13 32.70
N ASN A 120 23.33 -0.52 33.56
CA ASN A 120 22.86 -1.05 34.83
C ASN A 120 22.85 0.11 35.84
N ASP A 121 21.96 0.09 36.83
CA ASP A 121 21.88 1.08 37.91
C ASP A 121 23.22 1.32 38.63
N ASN A 122 24.16 0.37 38.55
CA ASN A 122 25.52 0.50 39.07
C ASN A 122 26.40 1.46 38.26
N ASP A 123 26.16 1.64 36.96
CA ASP A 123 26.95 2.53 36.10
C ASP A 123 26.64 4.01 36.41
N ILE A 124 25.41 4.31 36.83
CA ILE A 124 24.97 5.65 37.22
C ILE A 124 25.64 6.08 38.54
N LYS A 125 25.81 5.16 39.50
CA LYS A 125 26.41 5.48 40.81
C LYS A 125 27.89 5.87 40.72
N GLN A 126 28.66 5.23 39.85
CA GLN A 126 30.08 5.58 39.67
C GLN A 126 30.30 6.99 39.13
N VAL A 127 29.37 7.50 38.32
CA VAL A 127 29.45 8.87 37.80
C VAL A 127 29.19 9.90 38.91
N PHE A 128 28.24 9.64 39.82
CA PHE A 128 27.98 10.53 40.95
C PHE A 128 29.12 10.50 41.99
N ASP A 129 29.68 9.32 42.27
CA ASP A 129 30.82 9.20 43.20
C ASP A 129 32.09 9.90 42.66
N THR A 130 32.24 10.02 41.33
CA THR A 130 33.39 10.73 40.73
C THR A 130 33.24 12.25 40.81
N ILE A 131 32.00 12.76 40.84
CA ILE A 131 31.73 14.22 40.93
C ILE A 131 31.87 14.71 42.38
N GLU A 132 31.60 13.88 43.40
CA GLU A 132 31.76 14.26 44.81
C GLU A 132 33.22 14.26 45.32
N VAL A 133 34.20 13.85 44.51
CA VAL A 133 35.63 13.84 44.89
C VAL A 133 36.41 15.05 44.34
N GLU A 134 35.79 15.91 43.54
CA GLU A 134 36.39 17.16 43.04
C GLU A 134 35.85 18.45 43.72
N GLU A 135 35.41 18.38 44.98
CA GLU A 135 35.32 19.55 45.89
C GLU A 135 36.18 19.39 47.15
#